data_AF-A0A5P1URR3-F1
#
_entry.id   AF-A0A5P1URR3-F1
#
_cell.length_a   1.000
_cell.length_b   1.000
_cell.length_c   1.000
_cell.angle_alpha   90.00
_cell.angle_beta   90.00
_cell.angle_gamma   90.00
#
_symmetry.space_group_name_H-M   'P 1'
#
loop_
_entity.id
_entity.type
_entity.pdbx_description
1 polymer ?
#
loop_
_entity_poly.entity_id
_entity_poly.type
_entity_poly.pdbx_seq_one_letter_code
_entity_poly.pdbx_strand_id
1 'polypeptide(L)'
;MKSAFKMICLIYSSLMLSGCAGSPVGKLIGNVEDKKTKTLLQNMVGHPLNDLVAQIGRPNSSVQDMLAKDKVYMHTWTIQKYARDRFVKTGTEYVGSSMVGVTPAGNGVAATPIYQGQYRDKGYNTPTYYTCMITVYTDANGIILEKGHELKVGRHRPIVYKTKAVGGFCDEFLGLK
;
A
#
# COMPACT_ATOMS: atom_id res chain seq x y z
N MET A 1 -59.95 -7.76 -35.82
CA MET A 1 -58.77 -8.62 -35.58
C MET A 1 -57.59 -8.08 -36.37
N LYS A 2 -56.56 -7.58 -35.67
CA LYS A 2 -55.13 -7.86 -35.90
C LYS A 2 -54.33 -6.93 -34.98
N SER A 3 -53.78 -7.56 -33.96
CA SER A 3 -53.16 -6.95 -32.79
C SER A 3 -51.92 -6.16 -33.14
N ALA A 4 -51.75 -5.08 -32.38
CA ALA A 4 -50.64 -4.15 -32.42
C ALA A 4 -49.28 -4.82 -32.12
N PHE A 5 -48.29 -4.28 -32.81
CA PHE A 5 -46.84 -4.42 -32.65
C PHE A 5 -46.40 -4.61 -31.19
N LYS A 6 -45.92 -5.81 -30.82
CA LYS A 6 -45.14 -6.02 -29.60
C LYS A 6 -43.67 -5.73 -29.90
N MET A 7 -43.29 -4.47 -29.80
CA MET A 7 -41.91 -4.03 -29.66
C MET A 7 -41.64 -3.91 -28.15
N ILE A 8 -41.17 -4.99 -27.53
CA ILE A 8 -40.64 -4.96 -26.16
C ILE A 8 -39.13 -5.16 -26.29
N CYS A 9 -38.46 -4.02 -26.38
CA CYS A 9 -37.02 -3.88 -26.30
C CYS A 9 -36.61 -4.17 -24.85
N LEU A 10 -36.16 -5.41 -24.59
CA LEU A 10 -35.55 -5.82 -23.32
C LEU A 10 -34.12 -5.27 -23.28
N ILE A 11 -34.02 -3.98 -22.98
CA ILE A 11 -32.80 -3.28 -22.55
C ILE A 11 -33.18 -2.67 -21.20
N TYR A 12 -32.22 -2.61 -20.25
CA TYR A 12 -32.37 -2.44 -18.78
C TYR A 12 -32.49 -3.81 -18.07
N SER A 13 -31.50 -4.31 -17.34
CA SER A 13 -30.53 -3.61 -16.50
C SER A 13 -29.28 -4.49 -16.30
N SER A 14 -28.23 -4.25 -17.08
CA SER A 14 -26.88 -4.73 -16.74
C SER A 14 -26.28 -3.80 -15.68
N LEU A 15 -26.76 -3.95 -14.44
CA LEU A 15 -26.18 -3.35 -13.25
C LEU A 15 -25.32 -4.44 -12.59
N MET A 16 -24.09 -4.61 -13.05
CA MET A 16 -23.06 -5.33 -12.29
C MET A 16 -21.80 -4.49 -12.32
N LEU A 17 -21.71 -3.68 -11.27
CA LEU A 17 -20.54 -3.07 -10.68
C LEU A 17 -19.25 -3.25 -11.48
N SER A 18 -18.86 -2.21 -12.21
CA SER A 18 -17.45 -1.82 -12.28
C SER A 18 -17.02 -1.39 -10.88
N GLY A 19 -16.94 -2.35 -9.97
CA GLY A 19 -16.10 -2.21 -8.80
C GLY A 19 -14.71 -2.05 -9.37
N CYS A 20 -14.21 -0.82 -9.41
CA CYS A 20 -12.78 -0.58 -9.45
C CYS A 20 -12.22 -1.46 -8.34
N ALA A 21 -11.65 -2.60 -8.72
CA ALA A 21 -10.71 -3.30 -7.88
C ALA A 21 -9.70 -2.21 -7.54
N GLY A 22 -9.84 -1.66 -6.34
CA GLY A 22 -8.83 -0.81 -5.74
C GLY A 22 -7.57 -1.62 -5.89
N SER A 23 -6.73 -1.20 -6.84
CA SER A 23 -5.46 -1.83 -7.10
C SER A 23 -4.83 -2.04 -5.73
N PRO A 24 -4.40 -3.25 -5.35
CA PRO A 24 -3.64 -3.42 -4.14
C PRO A 24 -2.27 -2.82 -4.44
N VAL A 25 -2.23 -1.48 -4.58
CA VAL A 25 -1.04 -0.69 -4.31
C VAL A 25 -0.62 -1.19 -2.96
N GLY A 26 0.46 -1.98 -2.96
CA GLY A 26 0.92 -2.75 -1.83
C GLY A 26 0.77 -1.89 -0.59
N LYS A 27 -0.10 -2.32 0.32
CA LYS A 27 -0.24 -1.71 1.63
C LYS A 27 1.15 -1.83 2.25
N LEU A 28 1.97 -0.79 2.12
CA LEU A 28 3.35 -0.74 2.57
C LEU A 28 3.31 -1.21 4.02
N ILE A 29 3.81 -2.41 4.27
CA ILE A 29 3.95 -2.91 5.62
C ILE A 29 5.03 -2.02 6.23
N GLY A 30 4.62 -1.17 7.17
CA GLY A 30 5.52 -0.21 7.80
C GLY A 30 5.27 1.25 7.43
N ASN A 31 4.03 1.71 7.18
CA ASN A 31 3.74 3.15 7.24
C ASN A 31 3.79 3.68 8.70
N VAL A 32 4.80 3.24 9.46
CA VAL A 32 5.13 3.67 10.81
C VAL A 32 6.24 4.68 10.60
N GLU A 33 5.95 5.94 10.90
CA GLU A 33 6.92 7.01 10.82
C GLU A 33 8.11 6.66 11.72
N ASP A 34 9.27 6.37 11.11
CA ASP A 34 10.46 6.00 11.88
C ASP A 34 10.99 7.22 12.64
N LYS A 35 10.99 7.13 13.97
CA LYS A 35 11.30 8.26 14.86
C LYS A 35 12.74 8.74 14.66
N LYS A 36 13.70 7.82 14.51
CA LYS A 36 15.13 8.18 14.37
C LYS A 36 15.37 8.92 13.06
N THR A 37 14.88 8.37 11.94
CA THR A 37 14.98 9.01 10.62
C THR A 37 14.26 10.36 10.62
N LYS A 38 13.07 10.45 11.23
CA LYS A 38 12.37 11.73 11.37
C LYS A 38 13.20 12.76 12.13
N THR A 39 13.76 12.38 13.28
CA THR A 39 14.61 13.27 14.08
C THR A 39 15.87 13.69 13.32
N LEU A 40 16.52 12.75 12.62
CA LEU A 40 17.64 13.07 11.73
C LEU A 40 17.24 14.14 10.72
N LEU A 41 16.18 13.88 9.94
CA LEU A 41 15.74 14.81 8.89
C LEU A 41 15.35 16.19 9.44
N GLN A 42 14.73 16.24 10.63
CA GLN A 42 14.40 17.50 11.30
C GLN A 42 15.65 18.28 11.72
N ASN A 43 16.66 17.59 12.26
CA ASN A 43 17.92 18.22 12.67
C ASN A 43 18.75 18.70 11.47
N MET A 44 18.55 18.12 10.30
CA MET A 44 19.26 18.50 9.08
C MET A 44 18.63 19.68 8.36
N VAL A 45 17.45 20.17 8.77
CA VAL A 45 16.87 21.39 8.21
C VAL A 45 17.80 22.57 8.48
N GLY A 46 18.09 23.35 7.43
CA GLY A 46 19.05 24.46 7.48
C GLY A 46 20.51 24.05 7.27
N HIS A 47 20.82 22.75 7.20
CA HIS A 47 22.15 22.26 6.88
C HIS A 47 22.32 22.01 5.37
N PRO A 48 23.56 22.03 4.85
CA PRO A 48 23.87 21.58 3.49
C PRO A 48 23.45 20.13 3.25
N LEU A 49 22.93 19.84 2.05
CA LEU A 49 22.58 18.48 1.61
C LEU A 49 23.74 17.49 1.75
N ASN A 50 24.97 17.96 1.53
CA ASN A 50 26.17 17.14 1.61
C ASN A 50 26.37 16.52 3.00
N ASP A 51 25.95 17.21 4.06
CA ASP A 51 26.05 16.70 5.43
C ASP A 51 25.10 15.50 5.64
N LEU A 52 23.93 15.53 4.99
CA LEU A 52 22.99 14.40 5.00
C LEU A 52 23.53 13.26 4.13
N VAL A 53 24.02 13.58 2.94
CA VAL A 53 24.62 12.60 2.02
C VAL A 53 25.80 11.87 2.65
N ALA A 54 26.59 12.55 3.48
CA ALA A 54 27.69 11.93 4.22
C ALA A 54 27.21 10.89 5.24
N GLN A 55 26.00 11.07 5.80
CA GLN A 55 25.44 10.15 6.80
C GLN A 55 24.68 8.99 6.18
N ILE A 56 23.85 9.25 5.16
CA ILE A 56 22.90 8.25 4.62
C ILE A 56 23.19 7.86 3.17
N GLY A 57 24.28 8.35 2.60
CA GLY A 57 24.65 8.11 1.21
C GLY A 57 23.93 9.00 0.21
N ARG A 58 24.27 8.85 -1.07
CA ARG A 58 23.73 9.67 -2.16
C ARG A 58 22.27 9.30 -2.46
N PRO A 59 21.42 10.28 -2.82
CA PRO A 59 20.05 10.00 -3.23
C PRO A 59 20.00 9.21 -4.53
N ASN A 60 18.95 8.40 -4.71
CA ASN A 60 18.68 7.69 -5.96
C ASN A 60 18.30 8.66 -7.09
N SER A 61 17.61 9.75 -6.76
CA SER A 61 17.25 10.79 -7.73
C SER A 61 17.33 12.19 -7.14
N SER A 62 17.56 13.16 -8.01
CA SER A 62 17.61 14.59 -7.65
C SER A 62 17.06 15.36 -8.83
N VAL A 63 15.92 16.03 -8.63
CA VAL A 63 15.19 16.72 -9.69
C VAL A 63 14.85 18.14 -9.26
N GLN A 64 14.91 19.08 -10.19
CA GLN A 64 14.41 20.42 -9.94
C GLN A 64 12.88 20.38 -9.86
N ASP A 65 12.34 21.07 -8.86
CA ASP A 65 10.92 21.24 -8.69
C ASP A 65 10.42 22.39 -9.56
N MET A 66 9.95 22.06 -10.77
CA MET A 66 9.50 23.05 -11.76
C MET A 66 8.22 23.79 -11.34
N LEU A 67 7.51 23.30 -10.32
CA LEU A 67 6.29 23.91 -9.80
C LEU A 67 6.56 24.88 -8.64
N ALA A 68 7.77 24.87 -8.09
CA ALA A 68 8.19 25.80 -7.07
C ALA A 68 8.39 27.20 -7.67
N LYS A 69 7.95 28.24 -6.94
CA LYS A 69 8.18 29.63 -7.32
C LYS A 69 9.68 29.98 -7.31
N ASP A 70 10.38 29.45 -6.31
CA ASP A 70 11.82 29.60 -6.16
C ASP A 70 12.51 28.32 -6.65
N LYS A 71 13.82 28.42 -6.95
CA LYS A 71 14.60 27.28 -7.43
C LYS A 71 14.80 26.27 -6.29
N VAL A 72 13.93 25.28 -6.24
CA VAL A 72 13.92 24.19 -5.26
C VAL A 72 14.28 22.88 -5.95
N TYR A 73 15.00 22.02 -5.26
CA TYR A 73 15.34 20.67 -5.70
C TYR A 73 14.74 19.64 -4.77
N MET A 74 14.29 18.52 -5.33
CA MET A 74 13.76 17.37 -4.61
C MET A 74 14.73 16.20 -4.77
N HIS A 75 15.21 15.70 -3.64
CA HIS A 75 16.13 14.57 -3.55
C HIS A 75 15.39 13.37 -2.94
N THR A 76 15.48 12.22 -3.59
CA THR A 76 14.76 11.01 -3.16
C THR A 76 15.71 9.85 -2.92
N TRP A 77 15.58 9.20 -1.77
CA TRP A 77 16.13 7.88 -1.49
C TRP A 77 14.99 6.87 -1.48
N THR A 78 15.17 5.76 -2.18
CA THR A 78 14.23 4.65 -2.23
C THR A 78 15.00 3.37 -1.98
N ILE A 79 14.74 2.75 -0.84
CA ILE A 79 15.32 1.47 -0.46
C ILE A 79 14.19 0.45 -0.41
N GLN A 80 14.37 -0.66 -1.10
CA GLN A 80 13.43 -1.77 -1.08
C GLN A 80 14.18 -3.06 -0.76
N LYS A 81 13.68 -3.80 0.22
CA LYS A 81 14.23 -5.10 0.62
C LYS A 81 13.12 -6.13 0.71
N TYR A 82 13.38 -7.32 0.16
CA TYR A 82 12.46 -8.45 0.29
C TYR A 82 12.22 -8.75 1.78
N ALA A 83 10.95 -8.83 2.17
CA ALA A 83 10.54 -9.13 3.53
C ALA A 83 10.19 -10.61 3.67
N ARG A 84 9.12 -11.03 2.97
CA ARG A 84 8.57 -12.39 2.97
C ARG A 84 7.51 -12.53 1.89
N ASP A 85 7.15 -13.77 1.58
CA ASP A 85 5.94 -14.05 0.83
C ASP A 85 4.71 -13.95 1.73
N ARG A 86 3.66 -13.34 1.20
CA ARG A 86 2.35 -13.27 1.84
C ARG A 86 1.36 -14.05 1.00
N PHE A 87 0.68 -14.99 1.63
CA PHE A 87 -0.44 -15.67 0.99
C PHE A 87 -1.64 -14.71 0.87
N VAL A 88 -2.16 -14.58 -0.35
CA VAL A 88 -3.38 -13.83 -0.66
C VAL A 88 -4.48 -14.82 -0.95
N LYS A 89 -5.43 -14.91 -0.02
CA LYS A 89 -6.64 -15.72 -0.18
C LYS A 89 -7.54 -15.10 -1.27
N THR A 90 -7.77 -15.86 -2.33
CA THR A 90 -8.70 -15.50 -3.43
C THR A 90 -10.02 -16.23 -3.34
N GLY A 91 -10.12 -17.25 -2.48
CA GLY A 91 -11.33 -18.01 -2.25
C GLY A 91 -11.10 -19.20 -1.34
N THR A 92 -12.04 -20.13 -1.34
CA THR A 92 -11.92 -21.43 -0.70
C THR A 92 -12.28 -22.52 -1.71
N GLU A 93 -11.69 -23.69 -1.59
CA GLU A 93 -12.05 -24.86 -2.40
C GLU A 93 -12.42 -26.04 -1.52
N TYR A 94 -13.43 -26.80 -1.97
CA TYR A 94 -13.86 -28.02 -1.31
C TYR A 94 -12.79 -29.10 -1.47
N VAL A 95 -12.39 -29.72 -0.37
CA VAL A 95 -11.32 -30.73 -0.35
C VAL A 95 -11.78 -32.11 0.12
N GLY A 96 -13.09 -32.29 0.28
CA GLY A 96 -13.68 -33.54 0.73
C GLY A 96 -14.57 -33.34 1.95
N SER A 97 -15.10 -34.43 2.46
CA SER A 97 -15.91 -34.46 3.67
C SER A 97 -15.19 -35.26 4.75
N SER A 98 -15.30 -34.83 6.01
CA SER A 98 -14.81 -35.59 7.17
C SER A 98 -15.95 -35.87 8.13
N MET A 99 -15.87 -36.99 8.86
CA MET A 99 -16.83 -37.32 9.90
C MET A 99 -16.60 -36.41 11.10
N VAL A 100 -17.60 -35.60 11.46
CA VAL A 100 -17.53 -34.65 12.59
C VAL A 100 -18.31 -35.14 13.80
N GLY A 101 -19.02 -36.25 13.67
CA GLY A 101 -19.73 -36.88 14.76
C GLY A 101 -20.55 -38.08 14.29
N VAL A 102 -21.33 -38.60 15.22
CA VAL A 102 -22.27 -39.69 15.01
C VAL A 102 -23.54 -39.35 15.76
N THR A 103 -24.68 -39.49 15.07
CA THR A 103 -25.99 -39.43 15.73
C THR A 103 -26.18 -40.71 16.55
N PRO A 104 -26.41 -40.62 17.87
CA PRO A 104 -26.54 -41.78 18.73
C PRO A 104 -27.68 -42.72 18.29
N ALA A 105 -27.44 -44.03 18.40
CA ALA A 105 -28.42 -45.08 18.14
C ALA A 105 -29.53 -45.13 19.20
N GLY A 106 -30.74 -45.51 18.80
CA GLY A 106 -31.89 -45.73 19.70
C GLY A 106 -32.96 -46.61 19.06
N ASN A 107 -33.73 -47.35 19.87
CA ASN A 107 -34.86 -48.21 19.45
C ASN A 107 -34.56 -49.15 18.26
N GLY A 108 -33.43 -49.85 18.29
CA GLY A 108 -33.07 -50.84 17.25
C GLY A 108 -32.51 -50.26 15.95
N VAL A 109 -32.26 -48.94 15.88
CA VAL A 109 -31.62 -48.29 14.72
C VAL A 109 -30.14 -48.05 15.00
N ALA A 110 -29.29 -48.33 14.01
CA ALA A 110 -27.84 -48.12 14.10
C ALA A 110 -27.46 -46.62 14.10
N ALA A 111 -26.34 -46.29 14.75
CA ALA A 111 -25.81 -44.94 14.77
C ALA A 111 -25.43 -44.49 13.35
N THR A 112 -25.72 -43.22 13.02
CA THR A 112 -25.44 -42.66 11.69
C THR A 112 -24.32 -41.63 11.75
N PRO A 113 -23.27 -41.74 10.91
CA PRO A 113 -22.19 -40.77 10.87
C PRO A 113 -22.64 -39.43 10.27
N ILE A 114 -22.19 -38.34 10.88
CA ILE A 114 -22.41 -36.97 10.40
C ILE A 114 -21.14 -36.52 9.70
N TYR A 115 -21.26 -36.20 8.41
CA TYR A 115 -20.16 -35.69 7.60
C TYR A 115 -20.30 -34.18 7.38
N GLN A 116 -19.18 -33.46 7.48
CA GLN A 116 -19.12 -32.04 7.15
C GLN A 116 -18.11 -31.79 6.05
N GLY A 117 -18.52 -30.97 5.08
CA GLY A 117 -17.65 -30.51 4.02
C GLY A 117 -16.46 -29.71 4.55
N GLN A 118 -15.27 -30.09 4.13
CA GLN A 118 -14.02 -29.43 4.47
C GLN A 118 -13.62 -28.53 3.30
N TYR A 119 -13.20 -27.32 3.64
CA TYR A 119 -12.77 -26.31 2.67
C TYR A 119 -11.38 -25.83 3.07
N ARG A 120 -10.48 -25.72 2.09
CA ARG A 120 -9.17 -25.09 2.30
C ARG A 120 -9.12 -23.75 1.60
N ASP A 121 -8.28 -22.86 2.13
CA ASP A 121 -8.04 -21.57 1.50
C ASP A 121 -7.31 -21.76 0.16
N LYS A 122 -7.83 -21.09 -0.86
CA LYS A 122 -7.23 -21.04 -2.19
C LYS A 122 -6.70 -19.64 -2.45
N GLY A 123 -5.54 -19.56 -3.06
CA GLY A 123 -4.84 -18.31 -3.28
C GLY A 123 -3.48 -18.49 -3.91
N TYR A 124 -2.71 -17.41 -3.92
CA TYR A 124 -1.33 -17.38 -4.41
C TYR A 124 -0.43 -16.64 -3.43
N ASN A 125 0.85 -16.98 -3.44
CA ASN A 125 1.86 -16.24 -2.70
C ASN A 125 2.30 -15.03 -3.52
N THR A 126 2.36 -13.86 -2.88
CA THR A 126 2.92 -12.66 -3.48
C THR A 126 4.08 -12.14 -2.62
N PRO A 127 5.21 -11.75 -3.22
CA PRO A 127 6.34 -11.21 -2.47
C PRO A 127 5.94 -9.87 -1.84
N THR A 128 6.26 -9.71 -0.57
CA THR A 128 6.11 -8.45 0.16
C THR A 128 7.48 -7.85 0.43
N TYR A 129 7.58 -6.53 0.25
CA TYR A 129 8.82 -5.77 0.43
C TYR A 129 8.66 -4.77 1.56
N TYR A 130 9.74 -4.58 2.32
CA TYR A 130 9.91 -3.39 3.13
C TYR A 130 10.43 -2.28 2.23
N THR A 131 9.79 -1.11 2.34
CA THR A 131 10.17 0.07 1.56
C THR A 131 10.42 1.21 2.52
N CYS A 132 11.55 1.87 2.35
CA CYS A 132 11.82 3.19 2.90
C CYS A 132 11.97 4.19 1.76
N MET A 133 11.23 5.28 1.83
CA MET A 133 11.31 6.39 0.90
C MET A 133 11.56 7.67 1.68
N ILE A 134 12.66 8.35 1.37
CA ILE A 134 13.02 9.63 1.98
C ILE A 134 12.93 10.68 0.89
N THR A 135 12.24 11.77 1.16
CA THR A 135 12.16 12.93 0.28
C THR A 135 12.69 14.13 1.04
N VAL A 136 13.68 14.81 0.46
CA VAL A 136 14.31 16.01 1.02
C VAL A 136 14.24 17.12 -0.02
N TYR A 137 13.88 18.32 0.42
CA TYR A 137 13.89 19.51 -0.42
C TYR A 137 15.08 20.40 -0.08
N THR A 138 15.70 21.01 -1.09
CA THR A 138 16.76 22.00 -0.90
C THR A 138 16.50 23.26 -1.71
N ASP A 139 17.08 24.36 -1.27
CA ASP A 139 17.15 25.59 -2.05
C ASP A 139 18.21 25.51 -3.18
N ALA A 140 18.40 26.62 -3.88
CA ALA A 140 19.41 26.75 -4.94
C ALA A 140 20.86 26.60 -4.45
N ASN A 141 21.11 26.84 -3.17
CA ASN A 141 22.43 26.72 -2.54
C ASN A 141 22.68 25.31 -1.98
N GLY A 142 21.69 24.41 -2.09
CA GLY A 142 21.76 23.05 -1.54
C GLY A 142 21.51 22.98 -0.04
N ILE A 143 20.88 23.99 0.56
CA ILE A 143 20.47 23.99 1.97
C ILE A 143 19.12 23.29 2.11
N ILE A 144 19.03 22.37 3.06
CA ILE A 144 17.81 21.59 3.31
C ILE A 144 16.70 22.47 3.87
N LEU A 145 15.53 22.34 3.26
CA LEU A 145 14.31 23.04 3.63
C LEU A 145 13.37 22.12 4.41
N GLU A 146 12.62 22.69 5.35
CA GLU A 146 11.53 21.96 6.03
C GLU A 146 10.41 21.60 5.03
N LYS A 147 10.16 22.51 4.07
CA LYS A 147 9.06 22.45 3.11
C LYS A 147 9.59 22.74 1.70
N GLY A 148 9.09 21.99 0.72
CA GLY A 148 9.24 22.27 -0.70
C GLY A 148 8.17 23.23 -1.20
N HIS A 149 7.66 23.01 -2.42
CA HIS A 149 6.59 23.85 -2.97
C HIS A 149 5.24 23.62 -2.26
N GLU A 150 4.36 24.62 -2.36
CA GLU A 150 2.98 24.56 -1.92
C GLU A 150 2.07 24.55 -3.14
N LEU A 151 1.28 23.48 -3.31
CA LEU A 151 0.33 23.36 -4.40
C LEU A 151 -1.09 23.71 -3.90
N LYS A 152 -1.68 24.77 -4.45
CA LYS A 152 -3.09 25.12 -4.22
C LYS A 152 -3.96 24.54 -5.33
N VAL A 153 -4.79 23.55 -5.00
CA VAL A 153 -5.72 22.92 -5.94
C VAL A 153 -7.16 23.35 -5.62
N GLY A 154 -7.67 24.32 -6.37
CA GLY A 154 -9.04 24.84 -6.20
C GLY A 154 -9.29 25.45 -4.81
N ARG A 155 -10.46 25.17 -4.21
CA ARG A 155 -10.83 25.64 -2.86
C ARG A 155 -10.35 24.74 -1.71
N HIS A 156 -9.54 23.72 -2.01
CA HIS A 156 -9.04 22.80 -0.98
C HIS A 156 -7.84 23.39 -0.26
N ARG A 157 -7.51 22.82 0.91
CA ARG A 157 -6.29 23.21 1.64
C ARG A 157 -5.06 22.95 0.74
N PRO A 158 -4.06 23.85 0.78
CA PRO A 158 -2.83 23.65 0.03
C PRO A 158 -2.12 22.37 0.45
N ILE A 159 -1.60 21.64 -0.55
CA ILE A 159 -0.70 20.51 -0.34
C ILE A 159 0.70 21.08 -0.16
N VAL A 160 1.22 20.95 1.06
CA VAL A 160 2.60 21.35 1.39
C VAL A 160 3.47 20.12 1.30
N TYR A 161 4.39 20.12 0.35
CA TYR A 161 5.43 19.09 0.28
C TYR A 161 6.46 19.35 1.37
N LYS A 162 6.82 18.31 2.12
CA LYS A 162 7.72 18.43 3.28
C LYS A 162 8.87 17.45 3.15
N THR A 163 10.01 17.84 3.68
CA THR A 163 11.11 16.90 3.92
C THR A 163 10.63 15.86 4.93
N LYS A 164 10.59 14.60 4.52
CA LYS A 164 10.05 13.50 5.33
C LYS A 164 10.54 12.13 4.86
N ALA A 165 10.44 11.16 5.76
CA ALA A 165 10.52 9.74 5.44
C ALA A 165 9.13 9.11 5.44
N VAL A 166 8.89 8.17 4.53
CA VAL A 166 7.66 7.39 4.40
C VAL A 166 8.05 5.93 4.21
N GLY A 167 7.33 5.02 4.84
CA GLY A 167 7.68 3.61 4.87
C GLY A 167 8.40 3.24 6.16
N GLY A 168 8.76 1.96 6.26
CA GLY A 168 9.14 1.33 7.53
C GLY A 168 10.60 0.92 7.54
N PHE A 169 11.18 0.84 8.73
CA PHE A 169 12.56 0.38 8.94
C PHE A 169 13.60 1.27 8.24
N CYS A 170 13.28 2.56 8.06
CA CYS A 170 14.20 3.51 7.46
C CYS A 170 15.49 3.64 8.26
N ASP A 171 15.42 3.68 9.59
CA ASP A 171 16.59 3.69 10.47
C ASP A 171 17.51 2.50 10.26
N GLU A 172 16.94 1.29 10.21
CA GLU A 172 17.71 0.06 9.98
C GLU A 172 18.38 0.06 8.61
N PHE A 173 17.66 0.50 7.57
CA PHE A 173 18.21 0.54 6.20
C PHE A 173 19.29 1.59 6.02
N LEU A 174 19.20 2.69 6.78
CA LEU A 174 20.18 3.77 6.77
C LEU A 174 21.34 3.52 7.74
N GLY A 175 21.28 2.46 8.55
CA GLY A 175 22.32 2.16 9.54
C GLY A 175 22.38 3.17 10.69
N LEU A 176 21.25 3.82 11.02
CA LEU A 176 21.17 4.80 12.10
C LEU A 176 21.21 4.07 13.45
N LYS A 177 22.34 4.20 14.16
CA LYS A 177 22.57 3.60 15.48
C LYS A 177 21.60 4.14 16.53
#